data_AF-A0A4Q3F9K7-F1
#
_entry.id   AF-A0A4Q3F9K7-F1
#
_cell.length_a   1.000
_cell.length_b   1.000
_cell.length_c   1.000
_cell.angle_alpha   90.00
_cell.angle_beta   90.00
_cell.angle_gamma   90.00
#
_symmetry.space_group_name_H-M   'P 1'
#
loop_
_entity.id
_entity.type
_entity.pdbx_description
1 polymer ?
#
loop_
_entity_poly.entity_id
_entity_poly.type
_entity_poly.pdbx_seq_one_letter_code
_entity_poly.pdbx_strand_id
1 'polypeptide(L)'
;HPLTPLFVRAAGEAGLRFNPDLNGATSEGAGFYQITTRGGRRESAARAFLHPARRRGRVKLETDMQVTRILFEGRRAVGVEAKRGGETLRFRARREVVLSGGAFNSPQLLQLSGIGPAELLSKHGIAPLLDLPAVGRNLQDHLCYDQVYRSKLPSLNDALLSWPARIGMAANYLLRRRGPLSLSVNQGGGFYRTRPELTRPDMQIYFSPLSYERAVPGVRALMKPDPFPGFSLSVSPCRPLSRGHVAIRSPNPYTAPEIAPNYLSDPEDLRLLLDGARFLHRLAATPTLSAVIDAAIRPGPEAIGNAANVAAIRANAYSVFHPCGTCRMGPDADDAVVDPKLRVHGIEGLRVVDASIFPTIPSGNINAPAMMVGERAAALMAAG
;
A
#
# COMPACT_ATOMS: atom_id res chain seq x y z
N HIS A 1 -16.47 -3.57 15.12
CA HIS A 1 -16.29 -3.64 16.59
C HIS A 1 -17.18 -2.57 17.23
N PRO A 2 -17.68 -2.70 18.46
CA PRO A 2 -18.55 -1.67 19.09
C PRO A 2 -17.94 -0.26 19.17
N LEU A 3 -16.60 -0.15 19.23
CA LEU A 3 -15.91 1.14 19.16
C LEU A 3 -16.00 1.82 17.77
N THR A 4 -16.26 1.06 16.70
CA THR A 4 -16.27 1.61 15.32
C THR A 4 -17.45 2.58 15.09
N PRO A 5 -18.70 2.26 15.48
CA PRO A 5 -19.79 3.25 15.45
C PRO A 5 -19.54 4.50 16.31
N LEU A 6 -18.81 4.38 17.42
CA LEU A 6 -18.45 5.53 18.25
C LEU A 6 -17.48 6.46 17.51
N PHE A 7 -16.49 5.90 16.79
CA PHE A 7 -15.64 6.69 15.89
C PHE A 7 -16.46 7.45 14.83
N VAL A 8 -17.43 6.80 14.18
CA VAL A 8 -18.26 7.45 13.16
C VAL A 8 -19.07 8.60 13.75
N ARG A 9 -19.65 8.41 14.95
CA ARG A 9 -20.37 9.46 15.67
C ARG A 9 -19.44 10.64 16.03
N ALA A 10 -18.27 10.35 16.60
CA ALA A 10 -17.26 11.35 16.91
C ALA A 10 -16.76 12.10 15.67
N ALA A 11 -16.62 11.43 14.52
CA ALA A 11 -16.29 12.08 13.27
C ALA A 11 -17.39 13.10 12.86
N GLY A 12 -18.66 12.77 13.09
CA GLY A 12 -19.79 13.69 12.98
C GLY A 12 -19.67 14.92 13.89
N GLU A 13 -19.35 14.70 15.17
CA GLU A 13 -19.10 15.77 16.16
C GLU A 13 -17.90 16.65 15.75
N ALA A 14 -16.92 16.08 15.04
CA ALA A 14 -15.76 16.79 14.47
C ALA A 14 -16.01 17.40 13.08
N GLY A 15 -17.26 17.38 12.59
CA GLY A 15 -17.67 18.04 11.34
C GLY A 15 -17.58 17.20 10.06
N LEU A 16 -17.28 15.90 10.16
CA LEU A 16 -17.32 14.99 9.00
C LEU A 16 -18.71 14.38 8.83
N ARG A 17 -19.25 14.44 7.61
CA ARG A 17 -20.52 13.79 7.31
C ARG A 17 -20.38 12.27 7.36
N PHE A 18 -21.43 11.56 7.77
CA PHE A 18 -21.48 10.12 7.57
C PHE A 18 -21.51 9.79 6.08
N ASN A 19 -20.64 8.89 5.64
CA ASN A 19 -20.60 8.39 4.28
C ASN A 19 -20.90 6.87 4.29
N PRO A 20 -22.03 6.43 3.73
CA PRO A 20 -22.40 5.00 3.71
C PRO A 20 -21.57 4.18 2.72
N ASP A 21 -20.91 4.83 1.74
CA ASP A 21 -20.09 4.18 0.73
C ASP A 21 -18.89 5.06 0.34
N LEU A 22 -17.76 4.81 1.01
CA LEU A 22 -16.49 5.52 0.76
C LEU A 22 -15.93 5.30 -0.65
N ASN A 23 -16.43 4.30 -1.38
CA ASN A 23 -16.07 4.00 -2.77
C ASN A 23 -17.16 4.44 -3.78
N GLY A 24 -18.21 5.13 -3.32
CA GLY A 24 -19.31 5.60 -4.15
C GLY A 24 -18.98 6.88 -4.92
N ALA A 25 -20.02 7.64 -5.29
CA ALA A 25 -19.87 8.87 -6.07
C ALA A 25 -18.97 9.92 -5.41
N THR A 26 -18.92 9.94 -4.07
CA THR A 26 -18.03 10.80 -3.30
C THR A 26 -17.37 10.01 -2.17
N SER A 27 -16.06 10.17 -1.99
CA SER A 27 -15.34 9.54 -0.89
C SER A 27 -15.32 10.38 0.40
N GLU A 28 -15.72 11.66 0.34
CA GLU A 28 -15.68 12.58 1.49
C GLU A 28 -16.65 12.15 2.61
N GLY A 29 -16.22 12.30 3.85
CA GLY A 29 -16.95 11.87 5.05
C GLY A 29 -16.30 10.68 5.75
N ALA A 30 -16.95 10.21 6.81
CA ALA A 30 -16.51 9.09 7.63
C ALA A 30 -17.54 7.94 7.62
N GLY A 31 -17.08 6.71 7.62
CA GLY A 31 -17.92 5.53 7.53
C GLY A 31 -17.19 4.24 7.88
N PHE A 32 -17.76 3.13 7.44
CA PHE A 32 -17.22 1.79 7.66
C PHE A 32 -16.44 1.32 6.44
N TYR A 33 -15.29 0.71 6.65
CA TYR A 33 -14.50 0.21 5.53
C TYR A 33 -15.10 -1.08 4.96
N GLN A 34 -15.28 -1.09 3.64
CA GLN A 34 -15.47 -2.30 2.86
C GLN A 34 -14.13 -3.04 2.77
N ILE A 35 -14.19 -4.37 2.81
CA ILE A 35 -13.00 -5.23 2.78
C ILE A 35 -13.13 -6.26 1.68
N THR A 36 -12.00 -6.66 1.09
CA THR A 36 -11.96 -7.68 0.04
C THR A 36 -12.06 -9.08 0.65
N THR A 37 -13.27 -9.46 1.05
CA THR A 37 -13.59 -10.77 1.64
C THR A 37 -14.84 -11.39 1.02
N ARG A 38 -14.91 -12.72 1.06
CA ARG A 38 -16.07 -13.50 0.62
C ARG A 38 -16.33 -14.61 1.63
N GLY A 39 -17.53 -14.64 2.20
CA GLY A 39 -17.90 -15.63 3.23
C GLY A 39 -16.96 -15.61 4.44
N GLY A 40 -16.55 -14.42 4.88
CA GLY A 40 -15.66 -14.23 6.02
C GLY A 40 -14.20 -14.62 5.80
N ARG A 41 -13.78 -14.91 4.55
CA ARG A 41 -12.38 -15.21 4.20
C ARG A 41 -11.83 -14.15 3.25
N ARG A 42 -10.52 -13.93 3.29
CA ARG A 42 -9.82 -13.09 2.29
C ARG A 42 -10.13 -13.56 0.87
N GLU A 43 -10.53 -12.61 0.03
CA GLU A 43 -10.70 -12.80 -1.41
C GLU A 43 -9.52 -12.10 -2.10
N SER A 44 -8.44 -12.85 -2.38
CA SER A 44 -7.27 -12.32 -3.09
C SER A 44 -7.45 -12.38 -4.60
N ALA A 45 -6.62 -11.65 -5.36
CA ALA A 45 -6.57 -11.77 -6.81
C ALA A 45 -6.29 -13.22 -7.26
N ALA A 46 -5.45 -13.96 -6.54
CA ALA A 46 -5.22 -15.37 -6.82
C ALA A 46 -6.50 -16.22 -6.69
N ARG A 47 -7.31 -15.97 -5.65
CA ARG A 47 -8.56 -16.70 -5.43
C ARG A 47 -9.65 -16.30 -6.42
N ALA A 48 -9.79 -15.01 -6.69
CA ALA A 48 -10.81 -14.46 -7.56
C ALA A 48 -10.55 -14.76 -9.04
N PHE A 49 -9.29 -14.71 -9.49
CA PHE A 49 -8.94 -14.77 -10.92
C PHE A 49 -8.06 -15.97 -11.28
N LEU A 50 -6.94 -16.17 -10.59
CA LEU A 50 -5.94 -17.18 -10.97
C LEU A 50 -6.47 -18.62 -10.77
N HIS A 51 -7.06 -18.95 -9.62
CA HIS A 51 -7.56 -20.30 -9.37
C HIS A 51 -8.66 -20.73 -10.36
N PRO A 52 -9.68 -19.88 -10.67
CA PRO A 52 -10.61 -20.18 -11.75
C PRO A 52 -9.94 -20.35 -13.11
N ALA A 53 -8.99 -19.48 -13.48
CA ALA A 53 -8.29 -19.57 -14.77
C ALA A 53 -7.46 -20.86 -14.89
N ARG A 54 -6.79 -21.28 -13.82
CA ARG A 54 -6.04 -22.55 -13.77
C ARG A 54 -6.91 -23.77 -13.99
N ARG A 55 -8.14 -23.79 -13.43
CA ARG A 55 -9.09 -24.90 -13.65
C ARG A 55 -9.51 -25.06 -15.11
N ARG A 56 -9.40 -24.01 -15.93
CA ARG A 56 -9.66 -24.06 -17.38
C ARG A 56 -8.50 -24.66 -18.20
N GLY A 57 -7.38 -25.01 -17.56
CA GLY A 57 -6.23 -25.68 -18.20
C GLY A 57 -5.35 -24.79 -19.08
N ARG A 58 -5.63 -23.48 -19.19
CA ARG A 58 -4.90 -22.55 -20.07
C ARG A 58 -3.80 -21.75 -19.36
N VAL A 59 -3.63 -21.95 -18.04
CA VAL A 59 -2.66 -21.20 -17.23
C VAL A 59 -1.76 -22.17 -16.48
N LYS A 60 -0.46 -22.10 -16.75
CA LYS A 60 0.58 -22.76 -15.97
C LYS A 60 1.04 -21.83 -14.85
N LEU A 61 1.11 -22.34 -13.63
CA LEU A 61 1.64 -21.60 -12.47
C LEU A 61 2.95 -22.28 -12.04
N GLU A 62 4.03 -21.51 -12.03
CA GLU A 62 5.31 -21.88 -11.46
C GLU A 62 5.50 -21.05 -10.18
N THR A 63 5.81 -21.70 -9.06
CA THR A 63 6.14 -21.04 -7.78
C THR A 63 7.60 -21.27 -7.43
N ASP A 64 8.08 -20.58 -6.40
CA ASP A 64 9.46 -20.72 -5.90
C ASP A 64 10.51 -20.49 -6.99
N MET A 65 10.16 -19.60 -7.93
CA MET A 65 10.90 -19.31 -9.14
C MET A 65 11.04 -17.80 -9.29
N GLN A 66 12.26 -17.30 -9.14
CA GLN A 66 12.55 -15.87 -9.26
C GLN A 66 13.04 -15.57 -10.66
N VAL A 67 12.33 -14.69 -11.37
CA VAL A 67 12.80 -14.14 -12.65
C VAL A 67 14.03 -13.27 -12.40
N THR A 68 15.11 -13.53 -13.11
CA THR A 68 16.42 -12.87 -12.92
C THR A 68 16.75 -11.88 -14.04
N ARG A 69 16.21 -12.11 -15.25
CA ARG A 69 16.46 -11.26 -16.42
C ARG A 69 15.37 -11.44 -17.49
N ILE A 70 15.11 -10.40 -18.27
CA ILE A 70 14.32 -10.45 -19.52
C ILE A 70 15.23 -10.81 -20.68
N LEU A 71 14.79 -11.71 -21.56
CA LEU A 71 15.54 -12.13 -22.74
C LEU A 71 15.13 -11.28 -23.95
N PHE A 72 16.11 -10.83 -24.73
CA PHE A 72 15.90 -9.94 -25.88
C PHE A 72 16.48 -10.50 -27.19
N GLU A 73 15.82 -10.19 -28.29
CA GLU A 73 16.36 -10.24 -29.66
C GLU A 73 16.25 -8.82 -30.24
N GLY A 74 17.39 -8.12 -30.34
CA GLY A 74 17.38 -6.67 -30.61
C GLY A 74 16.61 -5.91 -29.52
N ARG A 75 15.59 -5.13 -29.92
CA ARG A 75 14.70 -4.41 -29.00
C ARG A 75 13.36 -5.11 -28.74
N ARG A 76 13.27 -6.42 -29.00
CA ARG A 76 12.09 -7.22 -28.71
C ARG A 76 12.31 -8.13 -27.51
N ALA A 77 11.44 -8.05 -26.51
CA ALA A 77 11.39 -9.02 -25.42
C ALA A 77 10.80 -10.34 -25.91
N VAL A 78 11.56 -11.42 -25.73
CA VAL A 78 11.24 -12.75 -26.28
C VAL A 78 11.11 -13.82 -25.20
N GLY A 79 11.24 -13.45 -23.94
CA GLY A 79 11.14 -14.39 -22.82
C GLY A 79 11.75 -13.87 -21.53
N VAL A 80 11.88 -14.77 -20.56
CA VAL A 80 12.52 -14.51 -19.28
C VAL A 80 13.46 -15.65 -18.90
N GLU A 81 14.53 -15.31 -18.20
CA GLU A 81 15.36 -16.23 -17.44
C GLU A 81 14.91 -16.21 -15.97
N ALA A 82 14.80 -17.37 -15.36
CA ALA A 82 14.40 -17.51 -13.98
C ALA A 82 15.22 -18.59 -13.28
N LYS A 83 15.28 -18.53 -11.95
CA LYS A 83 15.97 -19.51 -11.11
C LYS A 83 15.04 -20.17 -10.13
N ARG A 84 15.20 -21.49 -9.97
CA ARG A 84 14.51 -22.33 -8.96
C ARG A 84 15.48 -23.37 -8.44
N GLY A 85 15.68 -23.42 -7.12
CA GLY A 85 16.58 -24.42 -6.50
C GLY A 85 18.02 -24.41 -7.05
N GLY A 86 18.53 -23.26 -7.46
CA GLY A 86 19.86 -23.11 -8.07
C GLY A 86 19.91 -23.37 -9.59
N GLU A 87 18.90 -24.02 -10.16
CA GLU A 87 18.78 -24.26 -11.60
C GLU A 87 18.34 -22.98 -12.33
N THR A 88 18.93 -22.73 -13.51
CA THR A 88 18.55 -21.61 -14.39
C THR A 88 17.68 -22.13 -15.53
N LEU A 89 16.47 -21.59 -15.64
CA LEU A 89 15.45 -21.97 -16.61
C LEU A 89 15.13 -20.78 -17.51
N ARG A 90 14.81 -21.05 -18.78
CA ARG A 90 14.43 -20.03 -19.76
C ARG A 90 13.06 -20.31 -20.33
N PHE A 91 12.21 -19.28 -20.36
CA PHE A 91 10.85 -19.35 -20.87
C PHE A 91 10.71 -18.37 -22.02
N ARG A 92 10.35 -18.87 -23.21
CA ARG A 92 10.12 -18.03 -24.40
C ARG A 92 8.66 -17.60 -24.48
N ALA A 93 8.43 -16.34 -24.84
CA ALA A 93 7.11 -15.78 -25.08
C ALA A 93 6.90 -15.55 -26.58
N ARG A 94 5.84 -16.12 -27.17
CA ARG A 94 5.52 -15.90 -28.59
C ARG A 94 5.00 -14.49 -28.86
N ARG A 95 4.21 -13.94 -27.93
CA ARG A 95 3.56 -12.64 -28.10
C ARG A 95 4.24 -11.56 -27.28
N GLU A 96 4.13 -11.64 -25.96
CA GLU A 96 4.57 -10.60 -25.05
C GLU A 96 5.04 -11.19 -23.70
N VAL A 97 5.94 -10.46 -23.05
CA VAL A 97 6.31 -10.61 -21.64
C VAL A 97 5.59 -9.51 -20.84
N VAL A 98 4.95 -9.87 -19.73
CA VAL A 98 4.24 -8.93 -18.86
C VAL A 98 4.88 -8.95 -17.48
N LEU A 99 5.40 -7.80 -17.03
CA LEU A 99 5.94 -7.63 -15.70
C LEU A 99 4.82 -7.22 -14.73
N SER A 100 4.70 -7.95 -13.63
CA SER A 100 3.77 -7.64 -12.53
C SER A 100 4.46 -7.80 -11.17
N GLY A 101 5.72 -7.37 -11.08
CA GLY A 101 6.56 -7.46 -9.88
C GLY A 101 6.26 -6.38 -8.83
N GLY A 102 5.37 -5.43 -9.14
CA GLY A 102 5.03 -4.31 -8.28
C GLY A 102 6.10 -3.21 -8.28
N ALA A 103 5.88 -2.20 -7.43
CA ALA A 103 6.68 -0.99 -7.38
C ALA A 103 8.17 -1.17 -7.06
N PHE A 104 8.60 -2.33 -6.60
CA PHE A 104 10.01 -2.59 -6.29
C PHE A 104 10.65 -3.55 -7.30
N ASN A 105 10.02 -4.68 -7.59
CA ASN A 105 10.68 -5.73 -8.38
C ASN A 105 10.56 -5.48 -9.89
N SER A 106 9.52 -4.81 -10.37
CA SER A 106 9.41 -4.44 -11.80
C SER A 106 10.53 -3.50 -12.26
N PRO A 107 10.79 -2.34 -11.60
CA PRO A 107 11.91 -1.49 -12.00
C PRO A 107 13.27 -2.17 -11.77
N GLN A 108 13.42 -2.97 -10.71
CA GLN A 108 14.65 -3.71 -10.47
C GLN A 108 14.93 -4.71 -11.60
N LEU A 109 13.92 -5.48 -12.04
CA LEU A 109 14.09 -6.44 -13.13
C LEU A 109 14.39 -5.74 -14.46
N LEU A 110 13.77 -4.59 -14.75
CA LEU A 110 14.11 -3.78 -15.92
C LEU A 110 15.59 -3.36 -15.87
N GLN A 111 16.05 -2.81 -14.73
CA GLN A 111 17.44 -2.38 -14.53
C GLN A 111 18.42 -3.57 -14.70
N LEU A 112 18.16 -4.71 -14.06
CA LEU A 112 18.96 -5.94 -14.20
C LEU A 112 18.98 -6.51 -15.63
N SER A 113 18.00 -6.13 -16.45
CA SER A 113 17.87 -6.53 -17.84
C SER A 113 18.40 -5.49 -18.83
N GLY A 114 19.07 -4.44 -18.35
CA GLY A 114 19.69 -3.42 -19.18
C GLY A 114 18.76 -2.28 -19.60
N ILE A 115 17.57 -2.14 -18.99
CA ILE A 115 16.63 -1.04 -19.27
C ILE A 115 16.55 -0.15 -18.04
N GLY A 116 17.03 1.09 -18.15
CA GLY A 116 17.03 2.06 -17.05
C GLY A 116 18.09 3.13 -17.22
N PRO A 117 18.39 3.93 -16.17
CA PRO A 117 19.39 5.00 -16.26
C PRO A 117 20.77 4.44 -16.62
N ALA A 118 21.32 4.81 -17.78
CA ALA A 118 22.56 4.23 -18.31
C ALA A 118 23.73 4.30 -17.32
N GLU A 119 23.91 5.43 -16.63
CA GLU A 119 24.97 5.62 -15.63
C GLU A 119 24.84 4.62 -14.47
N LEU A 120 23.63 4.40 -13.95
CA LEU A 120 23.36 3.44 -12.88
C LEU A 120 23.70 2.02 -13.34
N LEU A 121 23.30 1.65 -14.57
CA LEU A 121 23.55 0.33 -15.12
C LEU A 121 25.05 0.08 -15.31
N SER A 122 25.75 1.02 -15.93
CA SER A 122 27.20 0.96 -16.15
C SER A 122 27.97 0.89 -14.83
N LYS A 123 27.55 1.64 -13.80
CA LYS A 123 28.13 1.58 -12.44
C LYS A 123 28.10 0.17 -11.84
N HIS A 124 27.11 -0.64 -12.20
CA HIS A 124 26.95 -2.02 -11.73
C HIS A 124 27.40 -3.08 -12.76
N GLY A 125 28.14 -2.68 -13.80
CA GLY A 125 28.67 -3.59 -14.82
C GLY A 125 27.61 -4.18 -15.75
N ILE A 126 26.45 -3.54 -15.86
CA ILE A 126 25.38 -3.94 -16.78
C ILE A 126 25.45 -3.05 -18.02
N ALA A 127 25.60 -3.66 -19.19
CA ALA A 127 25.52 -2.93 -20.46
C ALA A 127 24.09 -2.40 -20.68
N PRO A 128 23.90 -1.08 -20.86
CA PRO A 128 22.59 -0.53 -21.18
C PRO A 128 22.11 -1.04 -22.54
N LEU A 129 20.96 -1.71 -22.58
CA LEU A 129 20.23 -2.02 -23.81
C LEU A 129 19.42 -0.81 -24.28
N LEU A 130 18.82 -0.10 -23.32
CA LEU A 130 18.07 1.13 -23.54
C LEU A 130 18.27 2.03 -22.32
N ASP A 131 18.76 3.24 -22.57
CA ASP A 131 18.72 4.30 -21.56
C ASP A 131 17.27 4.77 -21.42
N LEU A 132 16.70 4.52 -20.24
CA LEU A 132 15.34 4.91 -19.89
C LEU A 132 15.35 5.47 -18.46
N PRO A 133 15.74 6.74 -18.29
CA PRO A 133 16.07 7.31 -16.98
C PRO A 133 14.89 7.34 -15.99
N ALA A 134 13.66 7.24 -16.48
CA ALA A 134 12.46 7.15 -15.65
C ALA A 134 12.34 5.84 -14.84
N VAL A 135 13.04 4.76 -15.23
CA VAL A 135 12.94 3.46 -14.54
C VAL A 135 13.45 3.54 -13.10
N GLY A 136 12.56 3.23 -12.16
CA GLY A 136 12.85 3.28 -10.73
C GLY A 136 12.67 4.67 -10.11
N ARG A 137 12.38 5.71 -10.87
CA ARG A 137 12.10 7.06 -10.35
C ARG A 137 10.63 7.21 -9.94
N ASN A 138 10.24 8.36 -9.37
CA ASN A 138 8.84 8.64 -9.04
C ASN A 138 8.20 7.62 -8.05
N LEU A 139 9.01 7.03 -7.16
CA LEU A 139 8.46 6.21 -6.07
C LEU A 139 7.56 7.09 -5.21
N GLN A 140 6.31 6.70 -5.08
CA GLN A 140 5.28 7.33 -4.26
C GLN A 140 4.75 6.32 -3.27
N ASP A 141 4.41 6.78 -2.07
CA ASP A 141 3.74 5.96 -1.07
C ASP A 141 2.96 6.87 -0.12
N HIS A 142 1.94 6.31 0.51
CA HIS A 142 1.17 6.97 1.54
C HIS A 142 1.91 6.88 2.89
N LEU A 143 2.32 8.03 3.41
CA LEU A 143 2.88 8.14 4.76
C LEU A 143 1.76 8.38 5.77
N CYS A 144 1.72 7.57 6.82
CA CYS A 144 0.71 7.59 7.86
C CYS A 144 1.30 8.04 9.19
N TYR A 145 0.52 8.81 9.94
CA TYR A 145 0.76 9.14 11.33
C TYR A 145 -0.43 8.68 12.16
N ASP A 146 -0.17 8.02 13.28
CA ASP A 146 -1.19 7.47 14.16
C ASP A 146 -1.06 7.98 15.59
N GLN A 147 -2.22 8.15 16.23
CA GLN A 147 -2.38 8.38 17.65
C GLN A 147 -3.03 7.15 18.29
N VAL A 148 -2.47 6.69 19.41
CA VAL A 148 -2.88 5.49 20.14
C VAL A 148 -3.45 5.89 21.49
N TYR A 149 -4.61 5.32 21.81
CA TYR A 149 -5.32 5.60 23.06
C TYR A 149 -5.63 4.31 23.79
N ARG A 150 -5.47 4.34 25.12
CA ARG A 150 -6.02 3.33 26.01
C ARG A 150 -7.52 3.58 26.17
N SER A 151 -8.30 2.52 26.07
CA SER A 151 -9.76 2.55 26.09
C SER A 151 -10.30 2.13 27.45
N LYS A 152 -11.34 2.81 27.94
CA LYS A 152 -12.14 2.39 29.11
C LYS A 152 -13.05 1.21 28.77
N LEU A 153 -13.36 1.03 27.50
CA LEU A 153 -14.16 -0.08 26.99
C LEU A 153 -13.26 -1.21 26.46
N PRO A 154 -13.72 -2.47 26.47
CA PRO A 154 -13.03 -3.56 25.80
C PRO A 154 -12.77 -3.26 24.32
N SER A 155 -11.65 -3.76 23.83
CA SER A 155 -11.15 -3.60 22.46
C SER A 155 -10.82 -4.96 21.84
N LEU A 156 -10.28 -4.97 20.62
CA LEU A 156 -9.74 -6.19 20.05
C LEU A 156 -8.48 -6.69 20.78
N ASN A 157 -7.77 -5.83 21.53
CA ASN A 157 -6.62 -6.26 22.34
C ASN A 157 -7.05 -7.35 23.34
N ASP A 158 -8.14 -7.12 24.07
CA ASP A 158 -8.66 -8.03 25.09
C ASP A 158 -9.01 -9.41 24.51
N ALA A 159 -9.68 -9.42 23.35
CA ALA A 159 -10.06 -10.63 22.66
C ALA A 159 -8.87 -11.43 22.12
N LEU A 160 -7.77 -10.75 21.76
CA LEU A 160 -6.59 -11.37 21.18
C LEU A 160 -5.55 -11.81 22.23
N LEU A 161 -5.60 -11.27 23.45
CA LEU A 161 -4.67 -11.61 24.52
C LEU A 161 -5.19 -12.72 25.45
N SER A 162 -6.51 -12.84 25.63
CA SER A 162 -7.12 -13.85 26.49
C SER A 162 -7.19 -15.23 25.81
N TRP A 163 -6.58 -16.26 26.40
CA TRP A 163 -6.62 -17.64 25.87
C TRP A 163 -8.05 -18.18 25.69
N PRO A 164 -8.97 -18.08 26.68
CA PRO A 164 -10.35 -18.47 26.51
C PRO A 164 -11.06 -17.68 25.38
N ALA A 165 -10.83 -16.36 25.30
CA ALA A 165 -11.43 -15.53 24.24
C ALA A 165 -10.94 -15.94 22.85
N ARG A 166 -9.64 -16.27 22.71
CA ARG A 166 -9.06 -16.77 21.46
C ARG A 166 -9.67 -18.09 21.01
N ILE A 167 -9.93 -19.02 21.93
CA ILE A 167 -10.58 -20.30 21.63
C ILE A 167 -12.00 -20.04 21.13
N GLY A 168 -12.78 -19.23 21.85
CA GLY A 168 -14.14 -18.87 21.43
C GLY A 168 -14.18 -18.16 20.07
N MET A 169 -13.24 -17.25 19.83
CA MET A 169 -13.09 -16.55 18.56
C MET A 169 -12.72 -17.51 17.42
N ALA A 170 -11.80 -18.46 17.65
CA ALA A 170 -11.44 -19.49 16.69
C ALA A 170 -12.63 -20.39 16.36
N ALA A 171 -13.37 -20.85 17.37
CA ALA A 171 -14.57 -21.65 17.18
C ALA A 171 -15.64 -20.90 16.37
N ASN A 172 -15.92 -19.63 16.70
CA ASN A 172 -16.88 -18.82 15.94
C ASN A 172 -16.46 -18.64 14.48
N TYR A 173 -15.17 -18.44 14.22
CA TYR A 173 -14.65 -18.34 12.86
C TYR A 173 -14.70 -19.68 12.10
N LEU A 174 -14.36 -20.80 12.75
CA LEU A 174 -14.38 -22.12 12.12
C LEU A 174 -15.80 -22.55 11.76
N LEU A 175 -16.74 -22.36 12.67
CA LEU A 175 -18.14 -22.81 12.53
C LEU A 175 -18.98 -21.84 11.70
N ARG A 176 -18.81 -20.51 11.89
CA ARG A 176 -19.71 -19.50 11.31
C ARG A 176 -19.03 -18.54 10.33
N ARG A 177 -17.70 -18.54 10.24
CA ARG A 177 -16.91 -17.56 9.46
C ARG A 177 -17.24 -16.11 9.83
N ARG A 178 -17.46 -15.86 11.12
CA ARG A 178 -17.80 -14.54 11.68
C ARG A 178 -16.84 -14.16 12.80
N GLY A 179 -16.96 -12.91 13.24
CA GLY A 179 -16.19 -12.36 14.35
C GLY A 179 -14.84 -11.75 13.91
N PRO A 180 -13.99 -11.37 14.87
CA PRO A 180 -12.79 -10.58 14.59
C PRO A 180 -11.83 -11.19 13.56
N LEU A 181 -11.70 -12.53 13.51
CA LEU A 181 -10.85 -13.23 12.54
C LEU A 181 -11.34 -13.15 11.08
N SER A 182 -12.56 -12.65 10.86
CA SER A 182 -13.14 -12.43 9.52
C SER A 182 -13.08 -10.97 9.06
N LEU A 183 -12.52 -10.07 9.89
CA LEU A 183 -12.46 -8.63 9.64
C LEU A 183 -11.02 -8.15 9.42
N SER A 184 -10.88 -6.96 8.84
CA SER A 184 -9.61 -6.23 8.82
C SER A 184 -9.33 -5.54 10.16
N VAL A 185 -8.07 -5.13 10.33
CA VAL A 185 -7.61 -4.32 11.47
C VAL A 185 -8.29 -2.96 11.47
N ASN A 186 -8.16 -2.19 10.37
CA ASN A 186 -8.92 -0.94 10.20
C ASN A 186 -10.37 -1.27 9.87
N GLN A 187 -11.31 -0.77 10.65
CA GLN A 187 -12.75 -1.10 10.50
C GLN A 187 -13.61 0.13 10.16
N GLY A 188 -13.13 1.32 10.51
CA GLY A 188 -13.75 2.59 10.12
C GLY A 188 -12.70 3.53 9.58
N GLY A 189 -13.15 4.61 8.96
CA GLY A 189 -12.29 5.64 8.44
C GLY A 189 -13.04 6.57 7.52
N GLY A 190 -12.33 7.21 6.60
CA GLY A 190 -12.94 8.13 5.67
C GLY A 190 -11.94 9.06 5.01
N PHE A 191 -12.47 10.08 4.34
CA PHE A 191 -11.68 11.11 3.68
C PHE A 191 -12.25 12.49 3.99
N TYR A 192 -11.37 13.47 4.12
CA TYR A 192 -11.79 14.84 4.34
C TYR A 192 -10.83 15.83 3.69
N ARG A 193 -11.30 17.06 3.58
CA ARG A 193 -10.50 18.20 3.13
C ARG A 193 -9.87 18.85 4.35
N THR A 194 -8.54 18.98 4.36
CA THR A 194 -7.83 19.70 5.41
C THR A 194 -8.18 21.19 5.42
N ARG A 195 -8.59 21.73 4.27
CA ARG A 195 -8.94 23.13 4.06
C ARG A 195 -10.19 23.29 3.20
N PRO A 196 -11.06 24.29 3.47
CA PRO A 196 -12.36 24.43 2.82
C PRO A 196 -12.29 24.73 1.31
N GLU A 197 -11.23 25.38 0.84
CA GLU A 197 -11.03 25.75 -0.56
C GLU A 197 -10.70 24.57 -1.49
N LEU A 198 -10.37 23.40 -0.93
CA LEU A 198 -10.04 22.23 -1.74
C LEU A 198 -11.28 21.68 -2.45
N THR A 199 -11.12 21.27 -3.70
CA THR A 199 -12.21 20.69 -4.51
C THR A 199 -12.40 19.18 -4.30
N ARG A 200 -11.46 18.53 -3.61
CA ARG A 200 -11.48 17.09 -3.33
C ARG A 200 -10.74 16.78 -2.02
N PRO A 201 -11.09 15.69 -1.31
CA PRO A 201 -10.38 15.26 -0.12
C PRO A 201 -8.89 15.04 -0.38
N ASP A 202 -8.06 15.50 0.55
CA ASP A 202 -6.60 15.39 0.54
C ASP A 202 -6.04 14.65 1.75
N MET A 203 -6.90 14.27 2.70
CA MET A 203 -6.53 13.47 3.86
C MET A 203 -7.43 12.25 4.00
N GLN A 204 -6.83 11.08 4.22
CA GLN A 204 -7.53 9.87 4.63
C GLN A 204 -7.40 9.69 6.13
N ILE A 205 -8.48 9.30 6.81
CA ILE A 205 -8.51 8.95 8.22
C ILE A 205 -8.82 7.47 8.41
N TYR A 206 -8.23 6.84 9.41
CA TYR A 206 -8.40 5.43 9.74
C TYR A 206 -8.76 5.28 11.22
N PHE A 207 -9.58 4.28 11.49
CA PHE A 207 -9.92 3.82 12.83
C PHE A 207 -9.68 2.32 12.95
N SER A 208 -8.85 1.95 13.91
CA SER A 208 -8.58 0.57 14.31
C SER A 208 -9.03 0.36 15.76
N PRO A 209 -9.97 -0.54 16.07
CA PRO A 209 -10.34 -0.92 17.44
C PRO A 209 -9.30 -1.84 18.10
N LEU A 210 -8.07 -1.80 17.61
CA LEU A 210 -6.90 -2.55 18.07
C LEU A 210 -5.75 -1.56 18.15
N SER A 211 -5.00 -1.58 19.24
CA SER A 211 -3.69 -0.95 19.33
C SER A 211 -2.56 -1.99 19.33
N TYR A 212 -1.45 -1.60 18.73
CA TYR A 212 -0.18 -2.29 18.88
C TYR A 212 0.92 -1.27 18.76
N GLU A 213 1.84 -1.24 19.72
CA GLU A 213 3.09 -0.56 19.52
C GLU A 213 3.86 -1.22 18.40
N ARG A 214 4.53 -0.37 17.63
CA ARG A 214 5.38 -0.80 16.53
C ARG A 214 6.48 -1.68 17.09
N ALA A 215 6.55 -2.90 16.56
CA ALA A 215 7.65 -3.78 16.85
C ALA A 215 8.95 -3.21 16.29
N VAL A 216 9.98 -3.11 17.12
CA VAL A 216 11.36 -3.03 16.63
C VAL A 216 11.69 -4.40 16.02
N PRO A 217 12.13 -4.48 14.75
CA PRO A 217 12.52 -5.75 14.13
C PRO A 217 13.49 -6.52 15.03
N GLY A 218 13.16 -7.78 15.34
CA GLY A 218 13.96 -8.64 16.22
C GLY A 218 13.64 -8.56 17.72
N VAL A 219 12.83 -7.59 18.18
CA VAL A 219 12.49 -7.42 19.62
C VAL A 219 11.06 -7.85 19.92
N ARG A 220 10.11 -7.48 19.06
CA ARG A 220 8.68 -7.81 19.19
C ARG A 220 8.16 -8.32 17.85
N ALA A 221 7.20 -9.25 17.86
CA ALA A 221 6.55 -9.65 16.61
C ALA A 221 5.77 -8.47 16.03
N LEU A 222 5.86 -8.27 14.71
CA LEU A 222 5.03 -7.29 13.99
C LEU A 222 3.56 -7.51 14.37
N MET A 223 2.87 -6.43 14.76
CA MET A 223 1.44 -6.44 15.09
C MET A 223 1.03 -7.25 16.33
N LYS A 224 1.94 -7.51 17.28
CA LYS A 224 1.55 -8.03 18.61
C LYS A 224 0.65 -7.00 19.32
N PRO A 225 -0.59 -7.33 19.71
CA PRO A 225 -1.47 -6.41 20.45
C PRO A 225 -0.82 -5.86 21.72
N ASP A 226 -1.11 -4.62 22.06
CA ASP A 226 -0.69 -4.05 23.34
C ASP A 226 -1.41 -4.70 24.52
N PRO A 227 -0.77 -4.83 25.70
CA PRO A 227 -1.28 -5.55 26.86
C PRO A 227 -2.45 -4.86 27.58
N PHE A 228 -3.08 -3.87 26.95
CA PHE A 228 -4.20 -3.09 27.48
C PHE A 228 -5.28 -2.91 26.40
N PRO A 229 -6.54 -2.66 26.78
CA PRO A 229 -7.58 -2.28 25.84
C PRO A 229 -7.21 -0.98 25.12
N GLY A 230 -7.19 -0.98 23.79
CA GLY A 230 -6.72 0.17 23.04
C GLY A 230 -7.27 0.28 21.63
N PHE A 231 -7.19 1.48 21.07
CA PHE A 231 -7.51 1.75 19.67
C PHE A 231 -6.56 2.79 19.09
N SER A 232 -6.51 2.86 17.76
CA SER A 232 -5.69 3.80 17.02
C SER A 232 -6.54 4.65 16.09
N LEU A 233 -6.25 5.95 16.07
CA LEU A 233 -6.71 6.91 15.08
C LEU A 233 -5.53 7.27 14.19
N SER A 234 -5.68 7.20 12.88
CA SER A 234 -4.56 7.47 11.98
C SER A 234 -4.96 8.35 10.81
N VAL A 235 -4.00 9.09 10.26
CA VAL A 235 -4.17 9.94 9.10
C VAL A 235 -3.07 9.68 8.07
N SER A 236 -3.40 9.82 6.79
CA SER A 236 -2.42 9.79 5.71
C SER A 236 -2.82 10.76 4.59
N PRO A 237 -1.93 11.67 4.16
CA PRO A 237 -2.19 12.53 3.01
C PRO A 237 -2.46 11.67 1.77
N CYS A 238 -3.51 12.00 1.01
CA CYS A 238 -3.93 11.20 -0.14
C CYS A 238 -3.02 11.34 -1.36
N ARG A 239 -2.26 12.43 -1.45
CA ARG A 239 -1.46 12.80 -2.62
C ARG A 239 -0.17 13.51 -2.17
N PRO A 240 0.74 12.80 -1.48
CA PRO A 240 2.00 13.38 -1.05
C PRO A 240 2.85 13.83 -2.24
N LEU A 241 3.69 14.84 -2.03
CA LEU A 241 4.55 15.45 -3.04
C LEU A 241 5.98 14.91 -3.04
N SER A 242 6.46 14.39 -1.91
CA SER A 242 7.77 13.71 -1.84
C SER A 242 7.87 12.61 -2.91
N ARG A 243 9.04 12.52 -3.56
CA ARG A 243 9.33 11.50 -4.57
C ARG A 243 10.63 10.78 -4.23
N GLY A 244 10.52 9.46 -4.23
CA GLY A 244 11.62 8.55 -4.02
C GLY A 244 12.14 7.90 -5.29
N HIS A 245 12.98 6.89 -5.09
CA HIS A 245 13.43 5.99 -6.15
C HIS A 245 13.71 4.56 -5.66
N VAL A 246 13.86 3.67 -6.63
CA VAL A 246 14.32 2.28 -6.50
C VAL A 246 15.48 2.07 -7.46
N ALA A 247 16.62 1.60 -6.94
CA ALA A 247 17.82 1.35 -7.73
C ALA A 247 18.45 0.01 -7.38
N ILE A 248 18.92 -0.73 -8.38
CA ILE A 248 19.83 -1.85 -8.14
C ILE A 248 21.07 -1.38 -7.36
N ARG A 249 21.59 -2.25 -6.49
CA ARG A 249 22.86 -2.04 -5.78
C ARG A 249 23.98 -2.97 -6.27
N SER A 250 23.62 -3.92 -7.12
CA SER A 250 24.47 -5.00 -7.60
C SER A 250 23.84 -5.62 -8.84
N PRO A 251 24.62 -6.23 -9.76
CA PRO A 251 24.08 -7.05 -10.85
C PRO A 251 23.47 -8.38 -10.36
N ASN A 252 23.62 -8.72 -9.08
CA ASN A 252 23.03 -9.92 -8.50
C ASN A 252 21.50 -9.72 -8.28
N PRO A 253 20.63 -10.51 -8.95
CA PRO A 253 19.17 -10.38 -8.83
C PRO A 253 18.63 -10.69 -7.42
N TYR A 254 19.41 -11.34 -6.56
CA TYR A 254 19.04 -11.65 -5.17
C TYR A 254 19.42 -10.54 -4.18
N THR A 255 20.21 -9.56 -4.61
CA THR A 255 20.49 -8.40 -3.77
C THR A 255 19.27 -7.50 -3.76
N ALA A 256 18.72 -7.24 -2.57
CA ALA A 256 17.63 -6.28 -2.43
C ALA A 256 18.04 -4.91 -3.01
N PRO A 257 17.16 -4.22 -3.76
CA PRO A 257 17.48 -2.91 -4.31
C PRO A 257 17.58 -1.88 -3.18
N GLU A 258 18.20 -0.74 -3.48
CA GLU A 258 18.00 0.47 -2.73
C GLU A 258 16.55 0.92 -2.89
N ILE A 259 15.88 1.21 -1.78
CA ILE A 259 14.54 1.78 -1.75
C ILE A 259 14.63 3.04 -0.92
N ALA A 260 14.53 4.18 -1.60
CA ALA A 260 14.65 5.50 -0.99
C ALA A 260 13.34 6.28 -1.22
N PRO A 261 12.32 6.17 -0.36
CA PRO A 261 11.03 6.84 -0.53
C PRO A 261 11.09 8.36 -0.37
N ASN A 262 12.14 8.88 0.29
CA ASN A 262 12.34 10.30 0.57
C ASN A 262 11.16 10.95 1.30
N TYR A 263 10.57 10.25 2.26
CA TYR A 263 9.46 10.75 3.05
C TYR A 263 9.78 12.12 3.68
N LEU A 264 8.83 13.06 3.57
CA LEU A 264 8.93 14.42 4.11
C LEU A 264 10.06 15.27 3.49
N SER A 265 10.52 14.91 2.28
CA SER A 265 11.46 15.74 1.52
C SER A 265 10.78 17.00 0.98
N ASP A 266 9.49 16.91 0.65
CA ASP A 266 8.66 18.09 0.37
C ASP A 266 8.03 18.64 1.67
N PRO A 267 8.18 19.93 1.99
CA PRO A 267 7.63 20.53 3.21
C PRO A 267 6.09 20.46 3.28
N GLU A 268 5.39 20.38 2.15
CA GLU A 268 3.93 20.27 2.11
C GLU A 268 3.44 18.97 2.75
N ASP A 269 4.19 17.87 2.63
CA ASP A 269 3.82 16.58 3.22
C ASP A 269 3.81 16.63 4.74
N LEU A 270 4.80 17.32 5.32
CA LEU A 270 4.84 17.54 6.77
C LEU A 270 3.70 18.48 7.22
N ARG A 271 3.40 19.51 6.43
CA ARG A 271 2.28 20.42 6.69
C ARG A 271 0.95 19.67 6.74
N LEU A 272 0.70 18.80 5.75
CA LEU A 272 -0.51 17.97 5.68
C LEU A 272 -0.61 17.01 6.86
N LEU A 273 0.48 16.35 7.24
CA LEU A 273 0.48 15.47 8.42
C LEU A 273 0.27 16.22 9.74
N LEU A 274 0.77 17.45 9.85
CA LEU A 274 0.52 18.30 11.01
C LEU A 274 -0.96 18.69 11.11
N ASP A 275 -1.61 19.05 9.99
CA ASP A 275 -3.05 19.30 9.96
C ASP A 275 -3.85 18.04 10.33
N GLY A 276 -3.41 16.88 9.82
CA GLY A 276 -3.96 15.58 10.20
C GLY A 276 -3.82 15.30 11.71
N ALA A 277 -2.65 15.53 12.30
CA ALA A 277 -2.41 15.35 13.73
C ALA A 277 -3.31 16.25 14.58
N ARG A 278 -3.48 17.52 14.19
CA ARG A 278 -4.42 18.44 14.85
C ARG A 278 -5.86 17.96 14.74
N PHE A 279 -6.25 17.41 13.60
CA PHE A 279 -7.57 16.82 13.43
C PHE A 279 -7.79 15.60 14.33
N LEU A 280 -6.79 14.72 14.46
CA LEU A 280 -6.87 13.57 15.37
C LEU A 280 -7.04 13.99 16.83
N HIS A 281 -6.31 15.03 17.28
CA HIS A 281 -6.49 15.61 18.62
C HIS A 281 -7.91 16.14 18.83
N ARG A 282 -8.47 16.87 17.84
CA ARG A 282 -9.86 17.35 17.89
C ARG A 282 -10.85 16.19 17.95
N LEU A 283 -10.63 15.16 17.15
CA LEU A 283 -11.48 13.97 17.11
C LEU A 283 -11.48 13.24 18.46
N ALA A 284 -10.31 13.04 19.07
CA ALA A 284 -10.19 12.43 20.39
C ALA A 284 -10.85 13.26 21.51
N ALA A 285 -10.88 14.59 21.37
CA ALA A 285 -11.51 15.51 22.32
C ALA A 285 -13.04 15.62 22.18
N THR A 286 -13.64 15.01 21.16
CA THR A 286 -15.11 14.99 20.99
C THR A 286 -15.82 14.31 22.18
N PRO A 287 -17.05 14.71 22.55
CA PRO A 287 -17.78 14.08 23.64
C PRO A 287 -17.86 12.56 23.54
N THR A 288 -18.08 12.02 22.35
CA THR A 288 -18.20 10.57 22.16
C THR A 288 -16.87 9.83 22.42
N LEU A 289 -15.73 10.32 21.91
CA LEU A 289 -14.46 9.62 22.10
C LEU A 289 -13.82 9.89 23.46
N SER A 290 -13.86 11.13 23.96
CA SER A 290 -13.30 11.48 25.28
C SER A 290 -13.97 10.69 26.42
N ALA A 291 -15.26 10.35 26.28
CA ALA A 291 -15.95 9.50 27.25
C ALA A 291 -15.36 8.09 27.35
N VAL A 292 -14.80 7.55 26.26
CA VAL A 292 -14.25 6.18 26.20
C VAL A 292 -12.72 6.12 26.25
N ILE A 293 -12.04 7.25 26.09
CA ILE A 293 -10.58 7.35 26.24
C ILE A 293 -10.23 7.38 27.73
N ASP A 294 -9.32 6.51 28.13
CA ASP A 294 -8.72 6.52 29.46
C ASP A 294 -7.44 7.36 29.48
N ALA A 295 -6.55 7.14 28.50
CA ALA A 295 -5.30 7.89 28.37
C ALA A 295 -4.81 7.93 26.92
N ALA A 296 -4.12 9.01 26.55
CA ALA A 296 -3.30 9.07 25.34
C ALA A 296 -2.00 8.30 25.60
N ILE A 297 -1.67 7.34 24.74
CA ILE A 297 -0.46 6.53 24.85
C ILE A 297 0.63 7.03 23.91
N ARG A 298 0.25 7.34 22.67
CA ARG A 298 1.19 7.86 21.66
C ARG A 298 0.49 8.84 20.72
N PRO A 299 0.99 10.06 20.54
CA PRO A 299 2.01 10.67 21.38
C PRO A 299 1.45 10.82 22.81
N GLY A 300 2.33 10.90 23.82
CA GLY A 300 1.90 10.99 25.21
C GLY A 300 1.09 12.26 25.49
N PRO A 301 0.42 12.35 26.66
CA PRO A 301 -0.41 13.51 27.02
C PRO A 301 0.36 14.85 27.02
N GLU A 302 1.68 14.83 27.16
CA GLU A 302 2.58 15.98 27.11
C GLU A 302 2.82 16.53 25.70
N ALA A 303 2.51 15.75 24.65
CA ALA A 303 2.83 16.08 23.27
C ALA A 303 1.77 16.97 22.62
N ILE A 304 1.55 18.14 23.20
CA ILE A 304 0.58 19.13 22.73
C ILE A 304 1.30 20.26 21.99
N GLY A 305 0.74 20.67 20.85
CA GLY A 305 1.26 21.78 20.05
C GLY A 305 2.10 21.36 18.83
N ASN A 306 2.45 22.33 18.00
CA ASN A 306 3.05 22.07 16.68
C ASN A 306 4.43 21.41 16.77
N ALA A 307 5.30 21.91 17.65
CA ALA A 307 6.66 21.38 17.79
C ALA A 307 6.65 19.91 18.23
N ALA A 308 5.83 19.57 19.24
CA ALA A 308 5.66 18.20 19.70
C ALA A 308 5.06 17.30 18.63
N ASN A 309 4.03 17.76 17.90
CA ASN A 309 3.44 17.01 16.80
C ASN A 309 4.46 16.74 15.67
N VAL A 310 5.28 17.73 15.30
CA VAL A 310 6.32 17.55 14.28
C VAL A 310 7.36 16.52 14.72
N ALA A 311 7.84 16.61 15.97
CA ALA A 311 8.76 15.62 16.53
C ALA A 311 8.14 14.21 16.53
N ALA A 312 6.89 14.10 16.95
CA ALA A 312 6.15 12.83 16.96
C ALA A 312 5.94 12.27 15.55
N ILE A 313 5.59 13.10 14.56
CA ILE A 313 5.44 12.69 13.16
C ILE A 313 6.78 12.15 12.64
N ARG A 314 7.88 12.87 12.83
CA ARG A 314 9.20 12.43 12.35
C ARG A 314 9.66 11.12 13.00
N ALA A 315 9.36 10.93 14.28
CA ALA A 315 9.72 9.71 15.01
C ALA A 315 8.82 8.51 14.69
N ASN A 316 7.54 8.75 14.36
CA ASN A 316 6.53 7.68 14.34
C ASN A 316 5.78 7.49 13.03
N ALA A 317 5.96 8.35 12.02
CA ALA A 317 5.29 8.16 10.73
C ALA A 317 5.81 6.93 9.98
N TYR A 318 4.99 6.39 9.08
CA TYR A 318 5.32 5.16 8.35
C TYR A 318 4.53 4.94 7.07
N SER A 319 5.09 4.14 6.19
CA SER A 319 4.40 3.60 5.02
C SER A 319 3.17 2.78 5.42
N VAL A 320 2.02 3.05 4.81
CA VAL A 320 0.87 2.12 4.82
C VAL A 320 0.91 1.09 3.69
N PHE A 321 2.10 0.86 3.15
CA PHE A 321 2.39 -0.15 2.13
C PHE A 321 1.65 0.07 0.82
N HIS A 322 1.63 1.32 0.35
CA HIS A 322 1.10 1.71 -0.96
C HIS A 322 2.19 2.20 -1.94
N PRO A 323 3.36 1.53 -2.05
CA PRO A 323 4.39 1.95 -2.99
C PRO A 323 3.90 1.81 -4.43
N CYS A 324 4.15 2.83 -5.26
CA CYS A 324 3.75 2.89 -6.66
C CYS A 324 4.65 3.85 -7.47
N GLY A 325 4.41 3.92 -8.78
CA GLY A 325 4.95 4.98 -9.65
C GLY A 325 6.36 4.77 -10.22
N THR A 326 7.05 3.68 -9.87
CA THR A 326 8.43 3.38 -10.28
C THR A 326 8.63 2.91 -11.72
N CYS A 327 7.55 2.62 -12.42
CA CYS A 327 7.52 2.41 -13.87
C CYS A 327 6.44 3.30 -14.48
N ARG A 328 6.46 4.58 -14.10
CA ARG A 328 5.42 5.58 -14.39
C ARG A 328 4.89 5.49 -15.82
N MET A 329 3.56 5.49 -15.98
CA MET A 329 2.90 5.60 -17.27
C MET A 329 2.87 7.07 -17.74
N GLY A 330 3.13 7.31 -19.02
CA GLY A 330 3.11 8.64 -19.62
C GLY A 330 3.31 8.60 -21.14
N PRO A 331 2.96 9.67 -21.85
CA PRO A 331 3.08 9.72 -23.31
C PRO A 331 4.54 9.85 -23.79
N ASP A 332 5.42 10.41 -22.97
CA ASP A 332 6.80 10.74 -23.32
C ASP A 332 7.77 9.71 -22.72
N ALA A 333 8.74 9.24 -23.51
CA ALA A 333 9.75 8.29 -23.05
C ALA A 333 10.82 8.95 -22.17
N ASP A 334 10.98 10.28 -22.25
CA ASP A 334 11.95 11.00 -21.43
C ASP A 334 11.55 11.05 -19.96
N ASP A 335 10.25 10.93 -19.67
CA ASP A 335 9.69 11.09 -18.33
C ASP A 335 8.87 9.87 -17.83
N ALA A 336 8.64 8.86 -18.68
CA ALA A 336 7.84 7.69 -18.37
C ALA A 336 8.51 6.38 -18.79
N VAL A 337 8.07 5.28 -18.18
CA VAL A 337 8.56 3.93 -18.50
C VAL A 337 7.64 3.21 -19.46
N VAL A 338 6.32 3.43 -19.34
CA VAL A 338 5.32 2.79 -20.19
C VAL A 338 4.40 3.81 -20.85
N ASP A 339 3.94 3.48 -22.06
CA ASP A 339 2.94 4.25 -22.79
C ASP A 339 1.52 4.07 -22.21
N PRO A 340 0.50 4.81 -22.68
CA PRO A 340 -0.90 4.64 -22.23
C PRO A 340 -1.52 3.27 -22.51
N LYS A 341 -0.85 2.41 -23.29
CA LYS A 341 -1.22 1.00 -23.49
C LYS A 341 -0.36 0.06 -22.64
N LEU A 342 0.38 0.58 -21.67
CA LEU A 342 1.21 -0.16 -20.72
C LEU A 342 2.44 -0.84 -21.35
N ARG A 343 2.82 -0.46 -22.56
CA ARG A 343 3.98 -0.99 -23.28
C ARG A 343 5.23 -0.21 -22.86
N VAL A 344 6.33 -0.92 -22.58
CA VAL A 344 7.59 -0.27 -22.24
C VAL A 344 8.09 0.53 -23.44
N HIS A 345 8.42 1.81 -23.21
CA HIS A 345 8.91 2.69 -24.28
C HIS A 345 10.17 2.11 -24.92
N GLY A 346 10.23 2.13 -26.24
CA GLY A 346 11.38 1.65 -27.01
C GLY A 346 11.61 0.13 -27.00
N ILE A 347 10.74 -0.67 -26.37
CA ILE A 347 10.87 -2.14 -26.31
C ILE A 347 9.59 -2.82 -26.83
N GLU A 348 9.75 -3.65 -27.84
CA GLU A 348 8.65 -4.44 -28.38
C GLU A 348 8.35 -5.67 -27.51
N GLY A 349 7.07 -6.03 -27.40
CA GLY A 349 6.65 -7.26 -26.71
C GLY A 349 6.86 -7.24 -25.19
N LEU A 350 7.02 -6.07 -24.58
CA LEU A 350 7.17 -5.93 -23.12
C LEU A 350 6.14 -4.95 -22.54
N ARG A 351 5.46 -5.36 -21.47
CA ARG A 351 4.55 -4.49 -20.69
C ARG A 351 4.88 -4.52 -19.21
N VAL A 352 4.48 -3.46 -18.51
CA VAL A 352 4.40 -3.44 -17.04
C VAL A 352 2.94 -3.27 -16.64
N VAL A 353 2.43 -4.19 -15.83
CA VAL A 353 1.03 -4.26 -15.40
C VAL A 353 0.99 -4.52 -13.90
N ASP A 354 1.22 -3.46 -13.12
CA ASP A 354 1.11 -3.44 -11.67
C ASP A 354 1.09 -1.98 -11.17
N ALA A 355 1.13 -1.76 -9.84
CA ALA A 355 1.09 -0.42 -9.24
C ALA A 355 2.29 0.49 -9.59
N SER A 356 3.40 -0.04 -10.08
CA SER A 356 4.54 0.77 -10.52
C SER A 356 4.17 1.74 -11.64
N ILE A 357 3.11 1.48 -12.41
CA ILE A 357 2.72 2.30 -13.55
C ILE A 357 1.93 3.56 -13.19
N PHE A 358 1.49 3.72 -11.95
CA PHE A 358 0.67 4.87 -11.57
C PHE A 358 1.43 6.20 -11.78
N PRO A 359 0.92 7.13 -12.61
CA PRO A 359 1.52 8.45 -12.75
C PRO A 359 1.58 9.19 -11.42
N THR A 360 0.44 9.16 -10.72
CA THR A 360 0.24 9.72 -9.39
C THR A 360 -0.45 8.68 -8.52
N ILE A 361 -0.09 8.60 -7.24
CA ILE A 361 -0.75 7.69 -6.31
C ILE A 361 -2.26 7.99 -6.21
N PRO A 362 -3.15 7.00 -6.36
CA PRO A 362 -4.58 7.17 -6.17
C PRO A 362 -4.90 7.56 -4.72
N SER A 363 -5.96 8.34 -4.50
CA SER A 363 -6.40 8.70 -3.15
C SER A 363 -7.04 7.49 -2.47
N GLY A 364 -6.32 6.86 -1.55
CA GLY A 364 -6.79 5.66 -0.84
C GLY A 364 -5.88 4.44 -0.97
N ASN A 365 -6.40 3.29 -0.55
CA ASN A 365 -5.70 2.02 -0.66
C ASN A 365 -5.60 1.55 -2.11
N ILE A 366 -4.41 1.10 -2.53
CA ILE A 366 -4.11 0.90 -3.96
C ILE A 366 -4.40 -0.51 -4.50
N ASN A 367 -4.95 -1.43 -3.70
CA ASN A 367 -5.28 -2.78 -4.16
C ASN A 367 -6.35 -2.79 -5.26
N ALA A 368 -7.44 -2.02 -5.09
CA ALA A 368 -8.49 -1.92 -6.11
C ALA A 368 -7.99 -1.25 -7.41
N PRO A 369 -7.27 -0.10 -7.36
CA PRO A 369 -6.59 0.44 -8.53
C PRO A 369 -5.66 -0.55 -9.24
N ALA A 370 -4.89 -1.36 -8.51
CA ALA A 370 -3.99 -2.35 -9.11
C ALA A 370 -4.76 -3.47 -9.84
N MET A 371 -5.87 -3.94 -9.26
CA MET A 371 -6.75 -4.90 -9.93
C MET A 371 -7.40 -4.29 -11.19
N MET A 372 -7.80 -3.02 -11.13
CA MET A 372 -8.33 -2.30 -12.31
C MET A 372 -7.30 -2.22 -13.44
N VAL A 373 -6.03 -1.95 -13.13
CA VAL A 373 -4.95 -2.00 -14.13
C VAL A 373 -4.82 -3.38 -14.75
N GLY A 374 -4.90 -4.46 -13.95
CA GLY A 374 -4.90 -5.83 -14.45
C GLY A 374 -6.04 -6.11 -15.44
N GLU A 375 -7.27 -5.71 -15.10
CA GLU A 375 -8.44 -5.85 -15.98
C GLU A 375 -8.30 -5.03 -17.27
N ARG A 376 -7.86 -3.76 -17.15
CA ARG A 376 -7.66 -2.89 -18.31
C ARG A 376 -6.57 -3.42 -19.24
N ALA A 377 -5.47 -3.92 -18.69
CA ALA A 377 -4.40 -4.54 -19.47
C ALA A 377 -4.89 -5.76 -20.23
N ALA A 378 -5.64 -6.65 -19.57
CA ALA A 378 -6.21 -7.84 -20.20
C ALA A 378 -7.11 -7.48 -21.39
N ALA A 379 -7.96 -6.45 -21.25
CA ALA A 379 -8.79 -5.95 -22.34
C ALA A 379 -7.96 -5.38 -23.52
N LEU A 380 -6.91 -4.59 -23.23
CA LEU A 380 -6.01 -4.06 -24.25
C LEU A 380 -5.27 -5.16 -25.02
N MET A 381 -4.87 -6.23 -24.32
CA MET A 381 -4.15 -7.36 -24.91
C MET A 381 -5.07 -8.33 -25.66
N ALA A 382 -6.37 -8.35 -25.37
CA ALA A 382 -7.34 -9.17 -26.10
C ALA A 382 -7.79 -8.52 -27.42
N ALA A 383 -7.68 -7.18 -27.52
CA ALA A 383 -8.11 -6.40 -28.68
C ALA A 383 -7.03 -6.27 -29.78
N GLY A 384 -5.77 -6.64 -29.49
CA GLY A 384 -4.65 -6.67 -30.44
C GLY A 384 -4.06 -8.06 -30.54
#